data_AF-A0A3R7FT20-F1
#
_entry.id   AF-A0A3R7FT20-F1
#
_cell.length_a   1.000
_cell.length_b   1.000
_cell.length_c   1.000
_cell.angle_alpha   90.00
_cell.angle_beta   90.00
_cell.angle_gamma   90.00
#
_symmetry.space_group_name_H-M   'P 1'
#
loop_
_entity.id
_entity.type
_entity.pdbx_description
1 polymer ?
#
loop_
_entity_poly.entity_id
_entity_poly.type
_entity_poly.pdbx_seq_one_letter_code
_entity_poly.pdbx_strand_id
1 'polypeptide(L)' 'MEMSRRNYSLREYQEMLREKVKRRELRCPRCGNEEDFMVNELGHVFCNRCYEKIRFVRWDER' A
#
# COMPACT_ATOMS: atom_id res chain seq x y z
N MET A 1 -21.95 -11.54 -6.91
CA MET A 1 -21.27 -10.32 -6.41
C MET A 1 -19.97 -10.21 -7.16
N GLU A 2 -19.98 -9.53 -8.30
CA GLU A 2 -18.74 -9.16 -8.98
C GLU A 2 -18.02 -8.17 -8.07
N MET A 3 -16.88 -8.59 -7.52
CA MET A 3 -15.97 -7.68 -6.84
C MET A 3 -15.49 -6.70 -7.89
N SER A 4 -16.16 -5.55 -7.98
CA SER A 4 -15.73 -4.42 -8.80
C SER A 4 -14.30 -4.10 -8.40
N ARG A 5 -13.33 -4.60 -9.16
CA ARG A 5 -11.94 -4.13 -9.10
C ARG A 5 -12.02 -2.68 -9.52
N ARG A 6 -12.23 -1.76 -8.56
CA ARG A 6 -12.08 -0.34 -8.81
C ARG A 6 -10.66 -0.20 -9.32
N ASN A 7 -10.53 0.13 -10.60
CA ASN A 7 -9.24 0.45 -11.20
C ASN A 7 -8.85 1.84 -10.69
N TYR A 8 -8.34 1.88 -9.45
CA TYR A 8 -7.68 3.07 -8.94
C TYR A 8 -6.48 3.38 -9.85
N SER A 9 -6.32 4.65 -10.19
CA SER A 9 -5.12 5.15 -10.83
C SER A 9 -3.91 5.01 -9.89
N LEU A 10 -2.70 5.01 -10.45
CA LEU A 10 -1.46 5.04 -9.66
C LEU A 10 -1.44 6.20 -8.65
N ARG A 11 -1.98 7.35 -9.06
CA ARG A 11 -2.06 8.54 -8.20
C ARG A 11 -2.96 8.30 -7.00
N GLU A 12 -4.14 7.71 -7.20
CA GLU A 12 -5.04 7.36 -6.09
C GLU A 12 -4.38 6.37 -5.13
N TYR A 13 -3.70 5.34 -5.64
CA TYR A 13 -2.93 4.43 -4.81
C TYR A 13 -1.86 5.14 -4.00
N GLN A 14 -1.13 6.10 -4.59
CA GLN A 14 -0.11 6.88 -3.89
C GLN A 14 -0.72 7.75 -2.78
N GLU A 15 -1.86 8.39 -3.03
CA GLU A 15 -2.57 9.20 -2.05
C GLU A 15 -3.06 8.32 -0.87
N MET A 16 -3.68 7.17 -1.18
CA MET A 16 -4.11 6.21 -0.16
C MET A 16 -2.94 5.63 0.62
N LEU A 17 -1.81 5.33 -0.04
CA LEU A 17 -0.60 4.82 0.62
C LEU A 17 -0.11 5.83 1.65
N ARG A 18 -0.01 7.10 1.27
CA ARG A 18 0.42 8.18 2.17
C ARG A 18 -0.47 8.29 3.40
N GLU A 19 -1.78 8.18 3.23
CA GLU A 19 -2.71 8.20 4.36
C GLU A 19 -2.53 7.00 5.30
N LYS A 20 -2.35 5.78 4.76
CA LYS A 20 -2.08 4.59 5.58
C LYS A 20 -0.75 4.67 6.34
N VAL A 21 0.29 5.20 5.70
CA VAL A 21 1.59 5.47 6.33
C VAL A 21 1.46 6.50 7.46
N LYS A 22 0.77 7.62 7.23
CA LYS A 22 0.53 8.63 8.27
C LYS A 22 -0.21 8.05 9.47
N ARG A 23 -1.18 7.16 9.23
CA ARG A 23 -1.93 6.43 10.27
C ARG A 23 -1.15 5.29 10.92
N ARG A 24 0.09 5.02 10.46
CA ARG A 24 0.95 3.90 10.90
C ARG A 24 0.28 2.53 10.77
N GLU A 25 -0.57 2.37 9.74
CA GLU A 25 -1.25 1.10 9.44
C GLU A 25 -0.35 0.12 8.67
N LEU A 26 0.81 0.58 8.21
CA LEU A 26 1.75 -0.21 7.42
C LEU A 26 3.05 -0.38 8.18
N ARG A 27 3.46 -1.64 8.32
CA ARG A 27 4.77 -2.01 8.86
C ARG A 27 5.40 -3.07 7.99
N CYS A 28 6.66 -2.86 7.62
CA CYS A 28 7.43 -3.86 6.89
C CYS A 28 7.72 -5.06 7.80
N PRO A 29 7.32 -6.28 7.42
CA PRO A 29 7.56 -7.47 8.25
C PRO A 29 9.03 -7.87 8.29
N ARG A 30 9.85 -7.38 7.36
CA ARG A 30 11.26 -7.75 7.23
C ARG A 30 12.21 -6.83 8.00
N CYS A 31 12.08 -5.52 7.85
CA CYS A 31 12.98 -4.54 8.49
C CYS A 31 12.29 -3.64 9.52
N GLY A 32 10.98 -3.78 9.71
CA GLY A 32 10.22 -2.98 10.67
C GLY A 32 9.95 -1.54 10.25
N ASN A 33 10.24 -1.14 9.00
CA ASN A 33 9.94 0.20 8.47
C ASN A 33 8.44 0.51 8.52
N GLU A 34 8.08 1.71 9.00
CA GLU A 34 6.69 2.18 9.15
C GLU A 34 6.41 3.49 8.38
N GLU A 35 7.42 4.07 7.74
CA GLU A 35 7.35 5.44 7.19
C GLU A 35 7.52 5.50 5.67
N ASP A 36 8.31 4.58 5.08
CA ASP A 36 8.75 4.73 3.69
C ASP A 36 8.38 3.53 2.80
N PHE A 37 7.36 3.71 1.97
CA PHE A 37 6.81 2.69 1.09
C PHE A 37 6.51 3.25 -0.30
N MET A 38 6.53 2.37 -1.30
CA MET A 38 6.11 2.66 -2.67
C MET A 38 4.92 1.78 -3.06
N VAL A 39 4.11 2.24 -4.02
CA VAL A 39 3.02 1.47 -4.62
C VAL A 39 3.10 1.54 -6.14
N ASN A 40 2.72 0.46 -6.82
CA ASN A 40 2.68 0.40 -8.29
C ASN A 40 1.24 0.52 -8.85
N GLU A 41 1.12 0.49 -10.18
CA GLU A 41 -0.16 0.64 -10.90
C GLU A 41 -1.17 -0.49 -10.60
N LEU A 42 -0.70 -1.61 -10.04
CA LEU A 42 -1.52 -2.74 -9.63
C LEU A 42 -1.91 -2.69 -8.13
N GLY A 43 -1.53 -1.63 -7.41
CA GLY A 43 -1.76 -1.51 -5.98
C GLY A 43 -0.84 -2.37 -5.12
N HIS A 44 0.24 -2.93 -5.66
CA HIS A 44 1.24 -3.63 -4.85
C HIS A 44 2.12 -2.66 -4.10
N VAL A 45 2.22 -2.83 -2.78
CA VAL A 45 3.08 -2.01 -1.91
C VAL A 45 4.40 -2.70 -1.64
N PHE A 46 5.48 -1.93 -1.68
CA PHE A 46 6.83 -2.38 -1.35
C PHE A 46 7.46 -1.46 -0.32
N CYS A 47 8.30 -2.01 0.55
CA CYS A 47 9.13 -1.21 1.44
C CYS A 47 10.29 -0.60 0.67
N ASN A 48 10.50 0.71 0.77
CA ASN A 48 11.61 1.38 0.09
C ASN A 48 12.98 1.03 0.69
N ARG A 49 13.03 0.55 1.95
CA ARG A 49 14.30 0.21 2.63
C ARG A 49 14.84 -1.17 2.27
N CYS A 50 13.98 -2.16 2.11
CA CYS A 50 14.39 -3.55 1.88
C CYS A 50 13.75 -4.20 0.65
N TYR A 51 12.95 -3.44 -0.10
CA TYR A 51 12.23 -3.87 -1.30
C TYR A 51 11.27 -5.05 -1.09
N GLU A 52 10.97 -5.38 0.16
CA GLU A 52 10.02 -6.44 0.51
C GLU A 52 8.60 -6.05 0.10
N LYS A 53 7.88 -6.96 -0.56
CA LYS A 53 6.48 -6.76 -0.95
C LYS A 53 5.57 -6.93 0.28
N ILE A 54 4.78 -5.92 0.58
CA ILE A 54 3.80 -5.95 1.67
C ILE A 54 2.52 -6.64 1.16
N ARG A 55 2.27 -7.85 1.65
CA ARG A 55 1.19 -8.73 1.13
C ARG A 55 -0.21 -8.40 1.64
N PHE A 56 -0.32 -7.69 2.76
CA PHE A 56 -1.59 -7.49 3.47
C PHE A 56 -2.14 -6.06 3.35
N VAL A 57 -1.78 -5.34 2.29
CA VAL A 57 -2.34 -4.00 2.06
C VAL A 57 -3.73 -4.13 1.44
N ARG A 58 -4.74 -3.77 2.22
CA ARG A 58 -6.13 -3.66 1.75
C ARG A 58 -6.39 -2.21 1.38
N TRP A 59 -6.82 -1.99 0.15
CA TRP A 59 -7.21 -0.66 -0.34
C TRP A 59 -8.71 -0.39 -0.14
N ASP A 60 -9.50 -1.43 0.08
CA ASP A 60 -10.96 -1.35 0.13
C ASP A 60 -11.46 -1.36 1.59
N GLU A 61 -11.99 -0.22 2.04
CA GLU A 61 -12.67 -0.05 3.35
C GLU A 61 -13.91 0.86 3.21
N ARG A 62 -14.77 0.63 2.20
CA ARG A 62 -16.11 1.25 2.13
C ARG A 62 -17.21 0.30 1.73
#